data_AF-A0A7X9QSK0-F1
#
_entry.id   AF-A0A7X9QSK0-F1
#
_cell.length_a   1.000
_cell.length_b   1.000
_cell.length_c   1.000
_cell.angle_alpha   90.00
_cell.angle_beta   90.00
_cell.angle_gamma   90.00
#
_symmetry.space_group_name_H-M   'P 1'
#
loop_
_entity.id
_entity.type
_entity.pdbx_description
1 polymer ?
#
loop_
_entity_poly.entity_id
_entity_poly.type
_entity_poly.pdbx_seq_one_letter_code
_entity_poly.pdbx_strand_id
1 'polypeptide(L)'
;MKIVHESPNSWQDLELIVAKILKECGFDAERGKQIATVRGTVDIDVFAKDSNSTPSSEYLIECKYWNTDIPQTVIHSFRTVVSDYGSQYGLIIAKKGFQSGAYEATKNTNIHLLSWDEFLSLFEKRWLQNRIRSIHYTAKPLHIYTDPLDVSDYLDHLSKNEISQYKKLCEKYVRYYIYSHESTFEEIASMSLSHKEQIDSIIKTAQKHFDDYSFNSYTDFFEHIEQKCVEGIQQFEELFKNTDVKLHVEKYC
;
A
#
# COMPACT_ATOMS: atom_id res chain seq x y z
N MET A 1 -5.66 2.08 13.67
CA MET A 1 -4.84 3.09 12.95
C MET A 1 -5.56 3.55 11.68
N LYS A 2 -4.96 4.46 10.90
CA LYS A 2 -5.36 4.80 9.53
C LYS A 2 -4.23 4.41 8.56
N ILE A 3 -4.51 4.38 7.25
CA ILE A 3 -3.49 4.11 6.21
C ILE A 3 -2.29 5.04 6.38
N VAL A 4 -2.53 6.35 6.42
CA VAL A 4 -1.50 7.37 6.67
C VAL A 4 -1.82 8.18 7.93
N HIS A 5 -0.80 8.74 8.57
CA HIS A 5 -0.95 9.54 9.79
C HIS A 5 -1.40 10.97 9.48
N GLU A 6 -0.65 11.64 8.59
CA GLU A 6 -0.89 13.04 8.25
C GLU A 6 -1.87 13.17 7.09
N SER A 7 -2.68 14.23 7.15
CA SER A 7 -3.51 14.63 6.01
C SER A 7 -2.67 15.39 4.98
N PRO A 8 -3.06 15.40 3.70
CA PRO A 8 -2.33 16.14 2.67
C PRO A 8 -2.19 17.63 3.03
N ASN A 9 -1.03 18.22 2.72
CA ASN A 9 -0.70 19.61 3.06
C ASN A 9 -0.89 20.58 1.89
N SER A 10 -1.05 20.06 0.67
CA SER A 10 -1.29 20.82 -0.55
C SER A 10 -2.20 20.03 -1.51
N TRP A 11 -2.62 20.68 -2.60
CA TRP A 11 -3.37 19.99 -3.66
C TRP A 11 -2.50 18.95 -4.38
N GLN A 12 -1.21 19.23 -4.58
CA GLN A 12 -0.26 18.29 -5.16
C GLN A 12 -0.08 17.07 -4.27
N ASP A 13 0.04 17.28 -2.95
CA ASP A 13 0.18 16.18 -2.00
C ASP A 13 -1.07 15.29 -1.99
N LEU A 14 -2.26 15.89 -2.07
CA LEU A 14 -3.52 15.13 -2.13
C LEU A 14 -3.52 14.19 -3.34
N GLU A 15 -3.21 14.71 -4.53
CA GLU A 15 -3.14 13.90 -5.75
C GLU A 15 -2.07 12.81 -5.68
N LEU A 16 -0.88 13.15 -5.16
CA LEU A 16 0.25 12.24 -5.06
C LEU A 16 -0.07 11.07 -4.12
N ILE A 17 -0.63 11.36 -2.94
CA ILE A 17 -0.95 10.33 -1.94
C ILE A 17 -2.13 9.48 -2.41
N VAL A 18 -3.16 10.07 -3.04
CA VAL A 18 -4.27 9.31 -3.64
C VAL A 18 -3.75 8.32 -4.68
N ALA A 19 -2.90 8.76 -5.61
CA ALA A 19 -2.30 7.89 -6.61
C ALA A 19 -1.43 6.79 -5.96
N LYS A 20 -0.63 7.13 -4.93
CA LYS A 20 0.19 6.16 -4.18
C LYS A 20 -0.67 5.07 -3.53
N ILE A 21 -1.72 5.46 -2.80
CA ILE A 21 -2.62 4.52 -2.11
C ILE A 21 -3.29 3.58 -3.12
N LEU A 22 -3.72 4.08 -4.28
CA LEU A 22 -4.32 3.25 -5.33
C LEU A 22 -3.33 2.26 -5.93
N LYS A 23 -2.07 2.67 -6.17
CA LYS A 23 -0.99 1.75 -6.58
C LYS A 23 -0.76 0.65 -5.54
N GLU A 24 -0.75 1.02 -4.27
CA GLU A 24 -0.61 0.07 -3.15
C GLU A 24 -1.84 -0.84 -2.99
N CYS A 25 -3.00 -0.41 -3.50
CA CYS A 25 -4.18 -1.26 -3.68
C CYS A 25 -4.11 -2.15 -4.95
N GLY A 26 -3.00 -2.14 -5.68
CA GLY A 26 -2.80 -2.93 -6.90
C GLY A 26 -3.50 -2.38 -8.15
N PHE A 27 -3.83 -1.10 -8.17
CA PHE A 27 -4.34 -0.42 -9.36
C PHE A 27 -3.17 0.07 -10.21
N ASP A 28 -3.38 0.16 -11.52
CA ASP A 28 -2.54 0.99 -12.38
C ASP A 28 -3.03 2.44 -12.28
N ALA A 29 -2.33 3.27 -11.50
CA ALA A 29 -2.75 4.64 -11.20
C ALA A 29 -1.72 5.69 -11.65
N GLU A 30 -2.21 6.79 -12.20
CA GLU A 30 -1.43 7.87 -12.77
C GLU A 30 -1.97 9.23 -12.31
N ARG A 31 -1.07 10.13 -11.91
CA ARG A 31 -1.41 11.51 -11.54
C ARG A 31 -1.34 12.41 -12.78
N GLY A 32 -2.30 13.33 -12.92
CA GLY A 32 -2.32 14.34 -13.97
C GLY A 32 -2.41 13.74 -15.38
N LYS A 33 -3.24 12.71 -15.53
CA LYS A 33 -3.35 11.96 -16.80
C LYS A 33 -4.23 12.74 -17.77
N GLN A 34 -3.77 12.91 -19.00
CA GLN A 34 -4.63 13.38 -20.07
C GLN A 34 -5.42 12.20 -20.66
N ILE A 35 -6.75 12.30 -20.64
CA ILE A 35 -7.65 11.28 -21.18
C ILE A 35 -8.37 11.78 -22.42
N ALA A 36 -8.61 10.89 -23.37
CA ALA A 36 -9.42 11.18 -24.55
C ALA A 36 -10.90 10.88 -24.25
N THR A 37 -11.77 11.82 -24.59
CA THR A 37 -13.22 11.70 -24.46
C THR A 37 -13.88 11.92 -25.82
N VAL A 38 -15.19 11.67 -25.93
CA VAL A 38 -15.93 11.95 -27.17
C VAL A 38 -15.95 13.44 -27.58
N ARG A 39 -15.56 14.36 -26.69
CA ARG A 39 -15.55 15.82 -26.94
C ARG A 39 -14.15 16.44 -27.02
N GLY A 40 -13.09 15.61 -26.95
CA GLY A 40 -11.70 16.07 -26.92
C GLY A 40 -10.95 15.51 -25.72
N THR A 41 -9.81 16.12 -25.41
CA THR A 41 -8.94 15.69 -24.30
C THR A 41 -9.22 16.49 -23.03
N VAL A 42 -9.19 15.83 -21.89
CA VAL A 42 -9.34 16.44 -20.56
C VAL A 42 -8.22 15.93 -19.66
N ASP A 43 -7.68 16.78 -18.81
CA ASP A 43 -6.73 16.38 -17.78
C ASP A 43 -7.50 15.95 -16.52
N ILE A 44 -7.21 14.76 -16.00
CA ILE A 44 -7.77 14.26 -14.74
C ILE A 44 -6.69 14.25 -13.65
N ASP A 45 -7.04 14.71 -12.45
CA ASP A 45 -6.11 14.83 -11.32
C ASP A 45 -5.46 13.48 -10.99
N VAL A 46 -6.26 12.40 -10.89
CA VAL A 46 -5.78 11.02 -10.81
C VAL A 46 -6.66 10.08 -11.65
N PHE A 47 -6.02 9.24 -12.45
CA PHE A 47 -6.63 8.11 -13.14
C PHE A 47 -6.21 6.81 -12.43
N ALA A 48 -7.13 5.85 -12.30
CA ALA A 48 -6.76 4.51 -11.86
C ALA A 48 -7.54 3.42 -12.59
N LYS A 49 -6.85 2.33 -12.93
CA LYS A 49 -7.43 1.15 -13.56
C LYS A 49 -7.25 -0.08 -12.68
N ASP A 50 -8.37 -0.69 -12.33
CA ASP A 50 -8.43 -1.98 -11.67
C ASP A 50 -8.56 -3.10 -12.72
N SER A 51 -7.43 -3.74 -13.03
CA SER A 51 -7.43 -4.91 -13.91
C SER A 51 -7.74 -6.22 -13.17
N ASN A 52 -7.82 -6.20 -11.84
CA ASN A 52 -8.16 -7.37 -11.03
C ASN A 52 -9.68 -7.53 -10.85
N SER A 53 -10.47 -6.47 -11.08
CA SER A 53 -11.92 -6.59 -11.14
C SER A 53 -12.36 -7.25 -12.45
N THR A 54 -13.45 -8.03 -12.41
CA THR A 54 -14.07 -8.60 -13.61
C THR A 54 -15.53 -8.11 -13.69
N PRO A 55 -15.90 -7.26 -14.67
CA PRO A 55 -15.02 -6.63 -15.67
C PRO A 55 -14.03 -5.64 -15.05
N SER A 56 -12.96 -5.28 -15.78
CA SER A 56 -12.00 -4.27 -15.33
C SER A 56 -12.70 -2.93 -15.09
N SER A 57 -12.33 -2.21 -14.03
CA SER A 57 -12.97 -0.95 -13.64
C SER A 57 -12.00 0.20 -13.73
N GLU A 58 -12.43 1.31 -14.31
CA GLU A 58 -11.66 2.55 -14.37
C GLU A 58 -12.27 3.59 -13.43
N TYR A 59 -11.39 4.42 -12.88
CA TYR A 59 -11.68 5.44 -11.89
C TYR A 59 -11.09 6.75 -12.39
N LEU A 60 -11.96 7.74 -12.60
CA LEU A 60 -11.54 9.13 -12.73
C LEU A 60 -11.67 9.79 -11.38
N ILE A 61 -10.64 10.51 -10.94
CA ILE A 61 -10.59 11.07 -9.60
C ILE A 61 -10.17 12.52 -9.66
N GLU A 62 -10.97 13.39 -9.05
CA GLU A 62 -10.70 14.82 -8.88
C GLU A 62 -10.32 15.08 -7.42
N CYS A 63 -9.21 15.78 -7.20
CA CYS A 63 -8.67 16.13 -5.89
C CYS A 63 -8.89 17.62 -5.62
N LYS A 64 -9.82 17.95 -4.72
CA LYS A 64 -10.20 19.34 -4.43
C LYS A 64 -9.76 19.74 -3.03
N TYR A 65 -8.55 20.29 -2.96
CA TYR A 65 -7.93 20.81 -1.74
C TYR A 65 -8.40 22.24 -1.41
N TRP A 66 -9.71 22.44 -1.32
CA TRP A 66 -10.32 23.75 -1.08
C TRP A 66 -10.65 23.95 0.40
N ASN A 67 -10.52 25.19 0.88
CA ASN A 67 -10.96 25.58 2.24
C ASN A 67 -12.45 25.97 2.28
N THR A 68 -13.17 25.74 1.18
CA THR A 68 -14.61 25.98 1.00
C THR A 68 -15.28 24.73 0.45
N ASP A 69 -16.58 24.62 0.68
CA ASP A 69 -17.36 23.48 0.19
C ASP A 69 -17.46 23.52 -1.33
N ILE A 70 -17.35 22.35 -1.96
CA ILE A 70 -17.38 22.20 -3.41
C ILE A 70 -18.82 22.38 -3.91
N PRO A 71 -19.06 23.28 -4.89
CA PRO A 71 -20.40 23.54 -5.40
C PRO A 71 -20.86 22.50 -6.41
N GLN A 72 -22.18 22.41 -6.61
CA GLN A 72 -22.81 21.47 -7.55
C GLN A 72 -22.30 21.61 -9.01
N THR A 73 -21.85 22.80 -9.41
CA THR A 73 -21.34 23.06 -10.77
C THR A 73 -20.08 22.26 -11.08
N VAL A 74 -19.23 22.01 -10.08
CA VAL A 74 -18.06 21.13 -10.21
C VAL A 74 -18.52 19.70 -10.46
N ILE A 75 -19.54 19.24 -9.73
CA ILE A 75 -20.08 17.88 -9.87
C ILE A 75 -20.69 17.68 -11.25
N HIS A 76 -21.48 18.64 -11.75
CA HIS A 76 -22.08 18.58 -13.09
C HIS A 76 -21.03 18.54 -14.20
N SER A 77 -19.97 19.34 -14.07
CA SER A 77 -18.86 19.36 -15.03
C SER A 77 -18.15 18.01 -15.03
N PHE A 78 -17.79 17.50 -13.86
CA PHE A 78 -17.09 16.23 -13.72
C PHE A 78 -17.92 15.02 -14.20
N ARG A 79 -19.23 15.00 -13.91
CA ARG A 79 -20.16 13.99 -14.42
C ARG A 79 -20.12 13.92 -15.96
N THR A 80 -20.02 15.07 -16.62
CA THR A 80 -19.93 15.11 -18.09
C THR A 80 -18.66 14.43 -18.56
N VAL A 81 -17.51 14.71 -17.93
CA VAL A 81 -16.23 14.05 -18.23
C VAL A 81 -16.31 12.54 -18.02
N VAL A 82 -16.84 12.08 -16.89
CA VAL A 82 -17.00 10.66 -16.57
C VAL A 82 -17.89 9.96 -17.59
N SER A 83 -19.01 10.58 -17.98
CA SER A 83 -19.93 10.03 -18.99
C SER A 83 -19.33 10.04 -20.40
N ASP A 84 -18.59 11.09 -20.77
CA ASP A 84 -17.98 11.24 -22.10
C ASP A 84 -16.74 10.33 -22.28
N TYR A 85 -16.10 9.93 -21.18
CA TYR A 85 -15.03 8.92 -21.16
C TYR A 85 -15.59 7.48 -21.06
N GLY A 86 -16.65 7.28 -20.27
CA GLY A 86 -17.24 5.96 -20.02
C GLY A 86 -16.64 5.23 -18.81
N SER A 87 -16.15 5.98 -17.81
CA SER A 87 -15.55 5.41 -16.60
C SER A 87 -16.62 4.79 -15.70
N GLN A 88 -16.29 3.67 -15.04
CA GLN A 88 -17.16 2.97 -14.10
C GLN A 88 -17.37 3.79 -12.83
N TYR A 89 -16.34 4.50 -12.37
CA TYR A 89 -16.40 5.32 -11.17
C TYR A 89 -15.85 6.72 -11.44
N GLY A 90 -16.52 7.73 -10.89
CA GLY A 90 -15.98 9.06 -10.71
C GLY A 90 -15.89 9.39 -9.23
N LEU A 91 -14.72 9.73 -8.73
CA LEU A 91 -14.53 10.13 -7.34
C LEU A 91 -14.15 11.60 -7.27
N ILE A 92 -14.73 12.34 -6.33
CA ILE A 92 -14.25 13.67 -5.96
C ILE A 92 -13.83 13.60 -4.50
N ILE A 93 -12.56 13.89 -4.23
CA ILE A 93 -11.99 13.87 -2.88
C ILE A 93 -11.82 15.32 -2.42
N ALA A 94 -12.51 15.68 -1.34
CA ALA A 94 -12.52 17.02 -0.80
C ALA A 94 -11.73 17.12 0.51
N LYS A 95 -10.97 18.21 0.67
CA LYS A 95 -10.37 18.57 1.96
C LYS A 95 -11.43 18.94 2.99
N LYS A 96 -12.39 19.79 2.61
CA LYS A 96 -13.40 20.34 3.53
C LYS A 96 -14.75 19.64 3.42
N GLY A 97 -15.34 19.61 2.23
CA GLY A 97 -16.68 19.05 2.03
C GLY A 97 -17.37 19.58 0.78
N PHE A 98 -18.69 19.39 0.74
CA PHE A 98 -19.53 19.62 -0.42
C PHE A 98 -20.81 20.38 -0.01
N GLN A 99 -21.32 21.22 -0.91
CA GLN A 99 -22.60 21.89 -0.70
C GLN A 99 -23.76 20.88 -0.80
N SER A 100 -24.92 21.18 -0.20
CA SER A 100 -26.11 20.30 -0.28
C SER A 100 -26.50 19.97 -1.73
N GLY A 101 -26.46 20.95 -2.63
CA GLY A 101 -26.73 20.75 -4.06
C GLY A 101 -25.72 19.82 -4.75
N ALA A 102 -24.49 19.71 -4.24
CA ALA A 102 -23.50 18.78 -4.79
C ALA A 102 -23.89 17.33 -4.52
N TYR A 103 -24.41 17.01 -3.34
CA TYR A 103 -24.95 15.68 -3.03
C TYR A 103 -26.20 15.37 -3.87
N GLU A 104 -27.07 16.36 -4.11
CA GLU A 104 -28.21 16.19 -5.02
C GLU A 104 -27.75 15.89 -6.46
N ALA A 105 -26.67 16.54 -6.91
CA ALA A 105 -26.12 16.37 -8.25
C ALA A 105 -25.52 14.99 -8.54
N THR A 106 -25.21 14.19 -7.52
CA THR A 106 -24.71 12.80 -7.68
C THR A 106 -25.83 11.76 -7.70
N LYS A 107 -27.08 12.12 -7.39
CA LYS A 107 -28.21 11.17 -7.42
C LYS A 107 -28.33 10.53 -8.80
N ASN A 108 -28.43 9.20 -8.81
CA ASN A 108 -28.53 8.37 -10.02
C ASN A 108 -27.30 8.50 -10.96
N THR A 109 -26.13 8.75 -10.39
CA THR A 109 -24.85 8.76 -11.11
C THR A 109 -23.88 7.77 -10.46
N ASN A 110 -22.76 7.51 -11.13
CA ASN A 110 -21.61 6.78 -10.60
C ASN A 110 -20.54 7.71 -9.99
N ILE A 111 -20.94 8.94 -9.61
CA ILE A 111 -20.07 9.90 -8.94
C ILE A 111 -20.20 9.73 -7.43
N HIS A 112 -19.05 9.61 -6.75
CA HIS A 112 -18.96 9.53 -5.30
C HIS A 112 -18.21 10.74 -4.75
N LEU A 113 -18.81 11.36 -3.73
CA LEU A 113 -18.22 12.49 -3.01
C LEU A 113 -17.59 11.95 -1.73
N LEU A 114 -16.30 12.15 -1.56
CA LEU A 114 -15.53 11.60 -0.45
C LEU A 114 -14.78 12.72 0.25
N SER A 115 -14.85 12.76 1.57
CA SER A 115 -13.81 13.38 2.38
C SER A 115 -12.52 12.57 2.31
N TRP A 116 -11.42 13.15 2.80
CA TRP A 116 -10.15 12.44 2.94
C TRP A 116 -10.29 11.11 3.70
N ASP A 117 -10.98 11.12 4.84
CA ASP A 117 -11.13 9.94 5.69
C ASP A 117 -12.05 8.87 5.08
N GLU A 118 -13.07 9.28 4.33
CA GLU A 118 -13.93 8.37 3.58
C GLU A 118 -13.17 7.69 2.43
N PHE A 119 -12.28 8.42 1.74
CA PHE A 119 -11.39 7.82 0.75
C PHE A 119 -10.45 6.78 1.37
N LEU A 120 -9.79 7.11 2.48
CA LEU A 120 -8.93 6.14 3.18
C LEU A 120 -9.72 4.90 3.61
N SER A 121 -10.91 5.10 4.18
CA SER A 121 -11.76 4.00 4.66
C SER A 121 -12.28 3.13 3.52
N LEU A 122 -12.59 3.71 2.35
CA LEU A 122 -13.05 3.00 1.16
C LEU A 122 -12.00 2.00 0.66
N PHE A 123 -10.72 2.36 0.70
CA PHE A 123 -9.62 1.53 0.19
C PHE A 123 -8.87 0.75 1.27
N GLU A 124 -9.10 1.00 2.56
CA GLU A 124 -8.36 0.44 3.70
C GLU A 124 -8.21 -1.08 3.64
N LYS A 125 -9.31 -1.81 3.45
CA LYS A 125 -9.28 -3.29 3.41
C LYS A 125 -8.38 -3.80 2.30
N ARG A 126 -8.56 -3.29 1.08
CA ARG A 126 -7.81 -3.73 -0.10
C ARG A 126 -6.34 -3.31 0.00
N TRP A 127 -6.08 -2.12 0.53
CA TRP A 127 -4.73 -1.65 0.80
C TRP A 127 -4.02 -2.60 1.77
N LEU A 128 -4.62 -2.91 2.92
CA LEU A 128 -4.02 -3.81 3.91
C LEU A 128 -3.73 -5.20 3.33
N GLN A 129 -4.68 -5.79 2.60
CA GLN A 129 -4.49 -7.10 1.96
C GLN A 129 -3.31 -7.10 0.99
N ASN A 130 -3.20 -6.08 0.14
CA ASN A 130 -2.09 -5.99 -0.80
C ASN A 130 -0.75 -5.67 -0.12
N ARG A 131 -0.75 -4.85 0.93
CA ARG A 131 0.49 -4.57 1.68
C ARG A 131 1.01 -5.79 2.42
N ILE A 132 0.14 -6.60 3.04
CA ILE A 132 0.51 -7.88 3.66
C ILE A 132 1.11 -8.83 2.61
N ARG A 133 0.48 -8.95 1.44
CA ARG A 133 1.00 -9.80 0.36
C ARG A 133 2.33 -9.28 -0.19
N SER A 134 2.44 -7.97 -0.41
CA SER A 134 3.65 -7.32 -0.92
C SER A 134 4.83 -7.52 0.01
N ILE A 135 4.65 -7.27 1.31
CA ILE A 135 5.75 -7.40 2.26
C ILE A 135 6.19 -8.86 2.41
N HIS A 136 5.26 -9.81 2.40
CA HIS A 136 5.59 -11.23 2.43
C HIS A 136 6.44 -11.63 1.22
N TYR A 137 6.04 -11.21 0.02
CA TYR A 137 6.79 -11.49 -1.20
C TYR A 137 8.18 -10.82 -1.18
N THR A 138 8.26 -9.54 -0.82
CA THR A 138 9.53 -8.81 -0.71
C THR A 138 10.47 -9.44 0.33
N ALA A 139 9.93 -9.93 1.45
CA ALA A 139 10.72 -10.48 2.55
C ALA A 139 11.04 -11.97 2.41
N LYS A 140 10.49 -12.66 1.40
CA LYS A 140 10.70 -14.10 1.21
C LYS A 140 12.18 -14.53 1.15
N PRO A 141 13.10 -13.78 0.50
CA PRO A 141 14.53 -14.09 0.61
C PRO A 141 15.06 -14.03 2.04
N LEU A 142 14.61 -13.04 2.83
CA LEU A 142 15.02 -12.92 4.23
C LEU A 142 14.61 -14.16 5.03
N HIS A 143 13.40 -14.66 4.78
CA HIS A 143 12.86 -15.84 5.45
C HIS A 143 13.78 -17.05 5.29
N ILE A 144 14.19 -17.31 4.04
CA ILE A 144 15.13 -18.38 3.70
C ILE A 144 16.49 -18.15 4.37
N TYR A 145 17.07 -16.95 4.27
CA TYR A 145 18.37 -16.67 4.89
C TYR A 145 18.37 -16.85 6.41
N THR A 146 17.27 -16.49 7.07
CA THR A 146 17.17 -16.55 8.52
C THR A 146 16.89 -17.94 9.06
N ASP A 147 16.42 -18.88 8.24
CA ASP A 147 16.18 -20.27 8.65
C ASP A 147 17.46 -21.12 8.49
N PRO A 148 18.09 -21.58 9.58
CA PRO A 148 19.30 -22.41 9.50
C PRO A 148 19.10 -23.73 8.77
N LEU A 149 17.87 -24.24 8.67
CA LEU A 149 17.58 -25.46 7.94
C LEU A 149 17.68 -25.24 6.43
N ASP A 150 17.16 -24.11 5.94
CA ASP A 150 17.19 -23.76 4.52
C ASP A 150 18.61 -23.45 4.02
N VAL A 151 19.47 -22.90 4.89
CA VAL A 151 20.85 -22.56 4.53
C VAL A 151 21.91 -23.52 5.06
N SER A 152 21.53 -24.64 5.66
CA SER A 152 22.43 -25.56 6.37
C SER A 152 23.66 -25.98 5.55
N ASP A 153 23.47 -26.42 4.31
CA ASP A 153 24.54 -26.84 3.39
C ASP A 153 25.56 -25.72 3.09
N TYR A 154 25.14 -24.46 3.19
CA TYR A 154 25.99 -23.29 2.90
C TYR A 154 26.74 -22.81 4.15
N LEU A 155 26.23 -23.11 5.35
CA LEU A 155 26.90 -22.72 6.60
C LEU A 155 28.25 -23.43 6.79
N ASP A 156 28.39 -24.65 6.27
CA ASP A 156 29.66 -25.41 6.31
C ASP A 156 30.78 -24.77 5.47
N HIS A 157 30.41 -23.91 4.51
CA HIS A 157 31.34 -23.17 3.67
C HIS A 157 31.81 -21.85 4.30
N LEU A 158 31.24 -21.47 5.45
CA LEU A 158 31.58 -20.24 6.15
C LEU A 158 32.69 -20.46 7.18
N SER A 159 33.56 -19.46 7.33
CA SER A 159 34.53 -19.41 8.43
C SER A 159 33.84 -19.24 9.79
N LYS A 160 34.56 -19.53 10.88
CA LYS A 160 34.05 -19.31 12.24
C LYS A 160 33.58 -17.87 12.50
N ASN A 161 34.26 -16.89 11.87
CA ASN A 161 33.88 -15.48 12.00
C ASN A 161 32.57 -15.18 11.25
N GLU A 162 32.43 -15.69 10.02
CA GLU A 162 31.21 -15.55 9.22
C GLU A 162 30.02 -16.25 9.87
N ILE A 163 30.20 -17.43 10.49
CA ILE A 163 29.15 -18.09 11.29
C ILE A 163 28.73 -17.22 12.49
N SER A 164 29.68 -16.54 13.14
CA SER A 164 29.34 -15.59 14.21
C SER A 164 28.58 -14.38 13.69
N GLN A 165 28.92 -13.88 12.49
CA GLN A 165 28.20 -12.81 11.82
C GLN A 165 26.78 -13.24 11.42
N TYR A 166 26.63 -14.44 10.86
CA TYR A 166 25.34 -15.06 10.54
C TYR A 166 24.39 -15.04 11.74
N LYS A 167 24.84 -15.56 12.89
CA LYS A 167 24.01 -15.58 14.11
C LYS A 167 23.58 -14.18 14.54
N LYS A 168 24.49 -13.20 14.50
CA LYS A 168 24.17 -11.80 14.80
C LYS A 168 23.15 -11.20 13.83
N LEU A 169 23.24 -11.54 12.54
CA LEU A 169 22.25 -11.11 11.54
C LEU A 169 20.89 -11.76 11.82
N CYS A 170 20.84 -13.06 12.12
CA CYS A 170 19.58 -13.72 12.49
C CYS A 170 18.94 -13.07 13.73
N GLU A 171 19.71 -12.83 14.79
CA GLU A 171 19.24 -12.13 15.99
C GLU A 171 18.72 -10.72 15.68
N LYS A 172 19.43 -9.98 14.82
CA LYS A 172 19.03 -8.64 14.38
C LYS A 172 17.75 -8.65 13.55
N TYR A 173 17.57 -9.65 12.69
CA TYR A 173 16.51 -9.68 11.68
C TYR A 173 15.28 -10.53 12.03
N VAL A 174 15.32 -11.33 13.10
CA VAL A 174 14.22 -12.24 13.50
C VAL A 174 12.88 -11.54 13.69
N ARG A 175 12.86 -10.29 14.17
CA ARG A 175 11.61 -9.54 14.36
C ARG A 175 10.99 -9.12 13.03
N TYR A 176 11.81 -8.67 12.09
CA TYR A 176 11.36 -8.31 10.75
C TYR A 176 10.90 -9.54 9.98
N TYR A 177 11.56 -10.69 10.16
CA TYR A 177 11.09 -12.00 9.69
C TYR A 177 9.65 -12.27 10.18
N ILE A 178 9.42 -12.22 11.50
CA ILE A 178 8.08 -12.48 12.08
C ILE A 178 7.04 -11.52 11.49
N TYR A 179 7.29 -10.20 11.50
CA TYR A 179 6.30 -9.21 11.08
C TYR A 179 6.14 -9.05 9.56
N SER A 180 6.92 -9.78 8.76
CA SER A 180 6.76 -9.87 7.31
C SER A 180 6.20 -11.23 6.85
N HIS A 181 6.08 -12.21 7.76
CA HIS A 181 5.58 -13.54 7.42
C HIS A 181 4.05 -13.53 7.26
N GLU A 182 3.53 -14.23 6.25
CA GLU A 182 2.08 -14.26 5.98
C GLU A 182 1.28 -14.83 7.16
N SER A 183 1.83 -15.82 7.86
CA SER A 183 1.20 -16.44 9.04
C SER A 183 0.94 -15.49 10.20
N THR A 184 1.72 -14.40 10.32
CA THR A 184 1.43 -13.34 11.30
C THR A 184 0.08 -12.66 11.01
N PHE A 185 -0.39 -12.76 9.77
CA PHE A 185 -1.64 -12.20 9.29
C PHE A 185 -2.64 -13.26 8.76
N GLU A 186 -2.40 -14.56 9.00
CA GLU A 186 -3.20 -15.66 8.42
C GLU A 186 -4.70 -15.57 8.78
N GLU A 187 -5.04 -15.13 9.99
CA GLU A 187 -6.45 -14.90 10.38
C GLU A 187 -7.11 -13.77 9.58
N ILE A 188 -6.35 -12.81 9.07
CA ILE A 188 -6.80 -11.63 8.31
C ILE A 188 -7.04 -11.97 6.82
N ALA A 189 -6.35 -12.97 6.29
CA ALA A 189 -6.53 -13.42 4.90
C ALA A 189 -7.84 -14.21 4.69
N SER A 190 -8.48 -14.69 5.77
CA SER A 190 -9.57 -15.67 5.74
C SER A 190 -11.03 -15.14 5.78
N MET A 191 -11.25 -13.85 5.50
CA MET A 191 -12.57 -13.23 5.22
C MET A 191 -13.56 -12.98 6.41
N SER A 192 -13.14 -12.34 7.51
CA SER A 192 -14.07 -11.77 8.50
C SER A 192 -13.98 -10.23 8.63
N LEU A 193 -14.93 -9.60 9.34
CA LEU A 193 -15.03 -8.13 9.48
C LEU A 193 -14.14 -7.56 10.61
N SER A 194 -13.53 -8.38 11.47
CA SER A 194 -12.70 -7.93 12.62
C SER A 194 -11.20 -7.74 12.30
N HIS A 195 -10.82 -7.65 11.02
CA HIS A 195 -9.42 -7.61 10.59
C HIS A 195 -8.66 -6.37 11.07
N LYS A 196 -9.33 -5.22 11.17
CA LYS A 196 -8.71 -3.97 11.60
C LYS A 196 -8.19 -4.06 13.03
N GLU A 197 -8.97 -4.63 13.94
CA GLU A 197 -8.63 -4.77 15.35
C GLU A 197 -7.47 -5.76 15.55
N GLN A 198 -7.44 -6.82 14.74
CA GLN A 198 -6.33 -7.78 14.72
C GLN A 198 -5.02 -7.13 14.27
N ILE A 199 -5.03 -6.41 13.14
CA ILE A 199 -3.84 -5.69 12.65
C ILE A 199 -3.39 -4.64 13.67
N ASP A 200 -4.33 -3.88 14.23
CA ASP A 200 -4.02 -2.90 15.28
C ASP A 200 -3.35 -3.58 16.49
N SER A 201 -3.79 -4.78 16.88
CA SER A 201 -3.19 -5.57 17.97
C SER A 201 -1.77 -6.05 17.63
N ILE A 202 -1.56 -6.54 16.39
CA ILE A 202 -0.25 -6.96 15.89
C ILE A 202 0.73 -5.78 15.94
N ILE A 203 0.34 -4.63 15.39
CA ILE A 203 1.21 -3.44 15.35
C ILE A 203 1.46 -2.89 16.75
N LYS A 204 0.46 -2.90 17.65
CA LYS A 204 0.67 -2.55 19.07
C LYS A 204 1.66 -3.49 19.77
N THR A 205 1.69 -4.76 19.39
CA THR A 205 2.66 -5.72 19.91
C THR A 205 4.04 -5.46 19.31
N ALA A 206 4.11 -5.26 17.99
CA ALA A 206 5.34 -4.89 17.29
C ALA A 206 5.98 -3.64 17.90
N GLN A 207 5.20 -2.60 18.20
CA GLN A 207 5.68 -1.35 18.80
C GLN A 207 6.50 -1.55 20.09
N LYS A 208 6.24 -2.62 20.85
CA LYS A 208 7.00 -2.96 22.08
C LYS A 208 8.38 -3.56 21.80
N HIS A 209 8.68 -3.88 20.55
CA HIS A 209 9.93 -4.48 20.10
C HIS A 209 10.79 -3.52 19.28
N PHE A 210 10.26 -2.36 18.90
CA PHE A 210 10.92 -1.33 18.10
C PHE A 210 10.97 -0.02 18.88
N ASP A 211 11.87 0.05 19.88
CA ASP A 211 11.97 1.20 20.77
C ASP A 211 12.50 2.47 20.08
N ASP A 212 13.16 2.31 18.92
CA ASP A 212 13.76 3.37 18.12
C ASP A 212 12.83 3.93 17.03
N TYR A 213 11.63 3.37 16.85
CA TYR A 213 10.71 3.76 15.78
C TYR A 213 9.25 3.74 16.25
N SER A 214 8.49 4.80 15.95
CA SER A 214 7.06 4.90 16.30
C SER A 214 6.18 4.70 15.07
N PHE A 215 5.25 3.74 15.15
CA PHE A 215 4.26 3.48 14.11
C PHE A 215 3.00 4.33 14.34
N ASN A 216 2.88 5.46 13.63
CA ASN A 216 1.74 6.36 13.74
C ASN A 216 0.64 6.05 12.70
N SER A 217 0.95 5.23 11.71
CA SER A 217 0.05 4.77 10.65
C SER A 217 0.36 3.34 10.21
N TYR A 218 -0.54 2.75 9.42
CA TYR A 218 -0.24 1.47 8.78
C TYR A 218 0.92 1.60 7.79
N THR A 219 1.02 2.72 7.07
CA THR A 219 2.13 2.99 6.14
C THR A 219 3.47 2.97 6.87
N ASP A 220 3.57 3.66 8.02
CA ASP A 220 4.81 3.72 8.81
C ASP A 220 5.29 2.31 9.20
N PHE A 221 4.34 1.44 9.60
CA PHE A 221 4.64 0.06 9.95
C PHE A 221 5.11 -0.76 8.75
N PHE A 222 4.31 -0.81 7.67
CA PHE A 222 4.64 -1.65 6.52
C PHE A 222 5.92 -1.19 5.81
N GLU A 223 6.13 0.11 5.64
CA GLU A 223 7.34 0.65 5.01
C GLU A 223 8.59 0.39 5.87
N HIS A 224 8.51 0.55 7.19
CA HIS A 224 9.63 0.28 8.07
C HIS A 224 10.04 -1.19 8.05
N ILE A 225 9.09 -2.11 8.18
CA ILE A 225 9.38 -3.55 8.14
C ILE A 225 9.94 -3.93 6.76
N GLU A 226 9.33 -3.46 5.67
CA GLU A 226 9.79 -3.76 4.31
C GLU A 226 11.22 -3.26 4.06
N GLN A 227 11.52 -2.01 4.44
CA GLN A 227 12.87 -1.44 4.34
C GLN A 227 13.89 -2.30 5.10
N LYS A 228 13.57 -2.69 6.34
CA LYS A 228 14.49 -3.49 7.16
C LYS A 228 14.65 -4.91 6.64
N CYS A 229 13.62 -5.49 6.04
CA CYS A 229 13.75 -6.76 5.32
C CYS A 229 14.74 -6.63 4.16
N VAL A 230 14.61 -5.60 3.31
CA VAL A 230 15.54 -5.37 2.19
C VAL A 230 16.97 -5.13 2.67
N GLU A 231 17.18 -4.32 3.72
CA GLU A 231 18.50 -4.11 4.33
C GLU A 231 19.11 -5.42 4.87
N GLY A 232 18.28 -6.30 5.44
CA GLY A 232 18.70 -7.61 5.94
C GLY A 232 19.10 -8.56 4.82
N ILE A 233 18.30 -8.62 3.76
CA ILE A 233 18.59 -9.40 2.55
C ILE A 233 19.96 -9.02 1.99
N GLN A 234 20.24 -7.73 1.81
CA GLN A 234 21.53 -7.26 1.32
C GLN A 234 22.72 -7.68 2.22
N GLN A 235 22.54 -7.67 3.54
CA GLN A 235 23.58 -8.11 4.48
C GLN A 235 23.82 -9.62 4.43
N PHE A 236 22.76 -10.43 4.25
CA PHE A 236 22.90 -11.87 4.07
C PHE A 236 23.52 -12.21 2.71
N GLU A 237 23.11 -11.53 1.63
CA GLU A 237 23.72 -11.69 0.31
C GLU A 237 25.22 -11.39 0.33
N GLU A 238 25.63 -10.34 1.03
CA GLU A 238 27.06 -10.02 1.18
C GLU A 238 27.80 -11.05 2.02
N LEU A 239 27.19 -11.56 3.10
CA LEU A 239 27.79 -12.62 3.94
C LEU A 239 28.00 -13.91 3.14
N PHE A 240 27.03 -14.27 2.29
CA PHE A 240 27.05 -15.49 1.50
C PHE A 240 27.58 -15.30 0.07
N LYS A 241 28.19 -14.16 -0.26
CA LYS A 241 28.63 -13.84 -1.64
C LYS A 241 29.57 -14.86 -2.28
N ASN A 242 30.25 -15.67 -1.47
CA ASN A 242 31.18 -16.71 -1.91
C ASN A 242 30.55 -18.11 -1.95
N THR A 243 29.22 -18.21 -1.80
CA THR A 243 28.46 -19.46 -1.87
C THR A 243 27.36 -19.37 -2.92
N ASP A 244 26.78 -20.52 -3.28
CA ASP A 244 25.68 -20.60 -4.25
C ASP A 244 24.28 -20.39 -3.62
N VAL A 245 24.20 -19.95 -2.35
CA VAL A 245 22.91 -19.83 -1.64
C VAL A 245 21.95 -18.88 -2.35
N LYS A 246 22.46 -17.87 -3.06
CA LYS A 246 21.62 -16.92 -3.79
C LYS A 246 20.82 -17.61 -4.89
N LEU A 247 21.42 -18.57 -5.59
CA LEU A 247 20.72 -19.39 -6.60
C LEU A 247 19.63 -20.25 -5.96
N HIS A 248 19.88 -20.75 -4.75
CA HIS A 248 18.87 -21.47 -3.98
C HIS A 248 17.71 -20.55 -3.59
N VAL A 249 18.00 -19.38 -3.02
CA VAL A 249 16.98 -18.39 -2.65
C VAL A 249 16.11 -17.99 -3.85
N GLU A 250 16.74 -17.68 -4.99
CA GLU A 250 16.04 -17.34 -6.24
C GLU A 250 15.15 -18.47 -6.76
N LYS A 251 15.51 -19.74 -6.52
CA LYS A 251 14.70 -20.90 -6.92
C LYS A 251 13.40 -21.01 -6.10
N TYR A 252 13.42 -20.58 -4.84
CA TYR A 252 12.29 -20.72 -3.93
C TYR A 252 11.47 -19.43 -3.78
N CYS A 253 11.91 -18.29 -4.33
CA CYS A 253 11.18 -17.02 -4.32
C CYS A 253 10.20 -16.89 -5.49
#